data_AF-A0A514ZTA0-F1
#
_entry.id   AF-A0A514ZTA0-F1
#
_cell.length_a   1.000
_cell.length_b   1.000
_cell.length_c   1.000
_cell.angle_alpha   90.00
_cell.angle_beta   90.00
_cell.angle_gamma   90.00
#
_symmetry.space_group_name_H-M   'P 1'
#
loop_
_entity.id
_entity.type
_entity.pdbx_description
1 polymer ?
#
loop_
_entity_poly.entity_id
_entity_poly.type
_entity_poly.pdbx_seq_one_letter_code
_entity_poly.pdbx_strand_id
1 'polypeptide(L)'
;MLTPAQLTAIDNHLRKENWLLNNDLIAELTDHYAVGIEDRLDKGMAFDTAILELHSGFGGRKGLLKMEEEYQRQKALQLSLMEWQLIRSFMYGSRWFIGLGAFIVLIILNIYLGQQETVESALGAGFLFVTSSVFGNLLRSIIFFYQNRNEVNAASLQPNSTLYISAYILSLSLLLANKYLFPTYSLGLSSNSILLLNTLLETLCLIYYIAIAIALRQFLLNGRKKRIKI
;
A
#
# COMPACT_ATOMS: atom_id res chain seq x y z
N MET A 1 22.36 -26.44 -22.77
CA MET A 1 22.46 -25.01 -23.13
C MET A 1 21.75 -24.72 -24.45
N LEU A 2 20.63 -24.02 -24.37
CA LEU A 2 19.88 -23.53 -25.52
C LEU A 2 20.55 -22.36 -26.23
N THR A 3 20.37 -22.29 -27.54
CA THR A 3 20.80 -21.16 -28.35
C THR A 3 19.89 -19.93 -28.13
N PRO A 4 20.38 -18.70 -28.36
CA PRO A 4 19.54 -17.49 -28.27
C PRO A 4 18.30 -17.53 -29.18
N ALA A 5 18.40 -18.20 -30.33
CA ALA A 5 17.28 -18.39 -31.25
C ALA A 5 16.19 -19.29 -30.63
N GLN A 6 16.58 -20.36 -29.94
CA GLN A 6 15.65 -21.25 -29.23
C GLN A 6 14.96 -20.56 -28.06
N LEU A 7 15.68 -19.75 -27.28
CA LEU A 7 15.07 -18.94 -26.21
C LEU A 7 14.06 -17.93 -26.76
N THR A 8 14.38 -17.30 -27.90
CA THR A 8 13.46 -16.38 -28.59
C THR A 8 12.23 -17.12 -29.14
N ALA A 9 12.38 -18.37 -29.59
CA ALA A 9 11.27 -19.20 -30.02
C ALA A 9 10.34 -19.56 -28.85
N ILE A 10 10.89 -19.88 -27.68
CA ILE A 10 10.11 -20.14 -26.46
C ILE A 10 9.31 -18.90 -26.04
N ASP A 11 9.95 -17.73 -25.98
CA ASP A 11 9.26 -16.47 -25.61
C ASP A 11 8.13 -16.13 -26.61
N ASN A 12 8.38 -16.32 -27.91
CA ASN A 12 7.35 -16.14 -28.93
C ASN A 12 6.19 -17.14 -28.76
N HIS A 13 6.46 -18.41 -28.46
CA HIS A 13 5.44 -19.42 -28.21
C HIS A 13 4.57 -19.04 -26.99
N LEU A 14 5.17 -18.57 -25.91
CA LEU A 14 4.45 -18.15 -24.71
C LEU A 14 3.60 -16.89 -24.94
N ARG A 15 4.14 -15.88 -25.66
CA ARG A 15 3.46 -14.60 -25.88
C ARG A 15 2.47 -14.59 -27.04
N LYS A 16 2.88 -15.06 -28.21
CA LYS A 16 2.11 -14.90 -29.46
C LYS A 16 1.13 -16.03 -29.69
N GLU A 17 1.52 -17.26 -29.36
CA GLU A 17 0.66 -18.43 -29.61
C GLU A 17 -0.28 -18.69 -28.44
N ASN A 18 0.19 -18.52 -27.21
CA ASN A 18 -0.59 -18.76 -26.00
C ASN A 18 -1.29 -17.53 -25.40
N TRP A 19 -0.91 -16.32 -25.85
CA TRP A 19 -1.47 -15.03 -25.41
C TRP A 19 -1.28 -14.73 -23.92
N LEU A 20 -0.18 -15.18 -23.33
CA LEU A 20 0.19 -14.78 -21.97
C LEU A 20 0.58 -13.30 -21.95
N LEU A 21 0.11 -12.56 -20.93
CA LEU A 21 0.32 -11.11 -20.82
C LEU A 21 1.27 -10.75 -19.66
N ASN A 22 1.37 -11.60 -18.65
CA ASN A 22 2.15 -11.35 -17.45
C ASN A 22 3.64 -11.64 -17.67
N ASN A 23 4.47 -10.59 -17.70
CA ASN A 23 5.91 -10.70 -17.95
C ASN A 23 6.67 -11.51 -16.89
N ASP A 24 6.28 -11.42 -15.62
CA ASP A 24 6.98 -12.11 -14.53
C ASP A 24 6.77 -13.63 -14.68
N LEU A 25 5.53 -14.03 -14.95
CA LEU A 25 5.19 -15.43 -15.20
C LEU A 25 5.82 -15.94 -16.49
N ILE A 26 5.87 -15.12 -17.55
CA ILE A 26 6.55 -15.51 -18.80
C ILE A 26 8.03 -15.76 -18.57
N ALA A 27 8.70 -14.94 -17.75
CA ALA A 27 10.12 -15.16 -17.42
C ALA A 27 10.30 -16.49 -16.66
N GLU A 28 9.50 -16.73 -15.62
CA GLU A 28 9.54 -17.98 -14.84
C GLU A 28 9.24 -19.21 -15.71
N LEU A 29 8.22 -19.14 -16.58
CA LEU A 29 7.89 -20.20 -17.52
C LEU A 29 9.00 -20.38 -18.55
N THR A 30 9.66 -19.32 -19.00
CA THR A 30 10.78 -19.43 -19.95
C THR A 30 11.94 -20.21 -19.35
N ASP A 31 12.25 -19.98 -18.06
CA ASP A 31 13.30 -20.73 -17.35
C ASP A 31 12.92 -22.21 -17.20
N HIS A 32 11.66 -22.50 -16.82
CA HIS A 32 11.16 -23.87 -16.74
C HIS A 32 11.13 -24.58 -18.11
N TYR A 33 10.75 -23.86 -19.16
CA TYR A 33 10.80 -24.35 -20.53
C TYR A 33 12.22 -24.63 -20.98
N ALA A 34 13.17 -23.74 -20.65
CA ALA A 34 14.56 -23.91 -21.01
C ALA A 34 15.14 -25.19 -20.41
N VAL A 35 14.97 -25.39 -19.09
CA VAL A 35 15.43 -26.60 -18.40
C VAL A 35 14.75 -27.86 -18.97
N GLY A 36 13.43 -27.83 -19.12
CA GLY A 36 12.68 -29.00 -19.59
C GLY A 36 12.95 -29.39 -21.05
N ILE A 37 13.31 -28.42 -21.90
CA ILE A 37 13.72 -28.68 -23.29
C ILE A 37 15.15 -29.19 -23.34
N GLU A 38 16.08 -28.62 -22.56
CA GLU A 38 17.46 -29.12 -22.48
C GLU A 38 17.50 -30.62 -22.14
N ASP A 39 16.76 -31.03 -21.11
CA ASP A 39 16.64 -32.44 -20.70
C ASP A 39 16.13 -33.38 -21.81
N ARG A 40 15.34 -32.86 -22.77
CA ARG A 40 14.79 -33.63 -23.90
C ARG A 40 15.73 -33.63 -25.09
N LEU A 41 16.40 -32.51 -25.35
CA LEU A 41 17.44 -32.42 -26.37
C LEU A 41 18.60 -33.37 -26.04
N ASP A 42 18.98 -33.48 -24.77
CA ASP A 42 20.02 -34.41 -24.30
C ASP A 42 19.63 -35.88 -24.51
N LYS A 43 18.33 -36.18 -24.62
CA LYS A 43 17.79 -37.50 -24.98
C LYS A 43 17.67 -37.72 -26.50
N GLY A 44 18.14 -36.77 -27.30
CA GLY A 44 18.08 -36.83 -28.76
C GLY A 44 16.73 -36.43 -29.37
N MET A 45 15.84 -35.80 -28.60
CA MET A 45 14.58 -35.29 -29.14
C MET A 45 14.81 -34.01 -29.97
N ALA A 46 14.05 -33.83 -31.04
CA ALA A 46 14.05 -32.57 -31.78
C ALA A 46 13.37 -31.45 -30.97
N PHE A 47 13.85 -30.21 -31.14
CA PHE A 47 13.38 -29.03 -30.39
C PHE A 47 11.86 -28.80 -30.51
N ASP A 48 11.30 -28.90 -31.72
CA ASP A 48 9.87 -28.66 -31.95
C ASP A 48 9.00 -29.71 -31.24
N THR A 49 9.44 -30.97 -31.22
CA THR A 49 8.77 -32.05 -30.50
C THR A 49 8.87 -31.85 -28.99
N ALA A 50 10.04 -31.42 -28.50
CA ALA A 50 10.26 -31.13 -27.08
C ALA A 50 9.38 -29.99 -26.58
N ILE A 51 9.18 -28.92 -27.37
CA ILE A 51 8.25 -27.83 -27.05
C ILE A 51 6.82 -28.35 -26.93
N LEU A 52 6.34 -29.11 -27.91
CA LEU A 52 4.96 -29.59 -27.93
C LEU A 52 4.67 -30.55 -26.77
N GLU A 53 5.62 -31.46 -26.49
CA GLU A 53 5.49 -32.39 -25.37
C GLU A 53 5.48 -31.65 -24.04
N LEU A 54 6.41 -30.71 -23.84
CA LEU A 54 6.46 -29.90 -22.63
C LEU A 54 5.19 -29.05 -22.46
N HIS A 55 4.73 -28.42 -23.55
CA HIS A 55 3.48 -27.66 -23.58
C HIS A 55 2.28 -28.53 -23.20
N SER A 56 2.22 -29.78 -23.69
CA SER A 56 1.17 -30.73 -23.29
C SER A 56 1.26 -31.09 -21.80
N GLY A 57 2.47 -31.20 -21.25
CA GLY A 57 2.71 -31.42 -19.82
C GLY A 57 2.21 -30.28 -18.93
N PHE A 58 2.23 -29.05 -19.42
CA PHE A 58 1.61 -27.90 -18.76
C PHE A 58 0.08 -27.82 -18.91
N GLY A 59 -0.57 -28.81 -19.54
CA GLY A 59 -2.00 -28.80 -19.83
C GLY A 59 -2.38 -27.98 -21.07
N GLY A 60 -1.40 -27.74 -21.94
CA GLY A 60 -1.53 -26.92 -23.14
C GLY A 60 -1.90 -25.47 -22.84
N ARG A 61 -2.49 -24.80 -23.82
CA ARG A 61 -2.91 -23.39 -23.68
C ARG A 61 -3.84 -23.15 -22.50
N LYS A 62 -4.79 -24.04 -22.24
CA LYS A 62 -5.73 -23.90 -21.12
C LYS A 62 -5.03 -23.98 -19.76
N GLY A 63 -4.05 -24.86 -19.63
CA GLY A 63 -3.25 -24.98 -18.42
C GLY A 63 -2.40 -23.74 -18.17
N LEU A 64 -1.73 -23.22 -19.21
CA LEU A 64 -0.95 -21.97 -19.11
C LEU A 64 -1.80 -20.76 -18.72
N LEU A 65 -2.99 -20.60 -19.31
CA LEU A 65 -3.91 -19.53 -18.93
C LEU A 65 -4.41 -19.67 -17.48
N LYS A 66 -4.68 -20.90 -17.04
CA LYS A 66 -5.06 -21.16 -15.65
C LYS A 66 -3.92 -20.84 -14.67
N MET A 67 -2.68 -21.14 -15.05
CA MET A 67 -1.50 -20.74 -14.27
C MET A 67 -1.37 -19.22 -14.19
N GLU A 68 -1.64 -18.49 -15.27
CA GLU A 68 -1.66 -17.03 -15.24
C GLU A 68 -2.74 -16.46 -14.33
N GLU A 69 -3.95 -17.01 -14.39
CA GLU A 69 -5.04 -16.61 -13.50
C GLU A 69 -4.68 -16.86 -12.02
N GLU A 70 -4.13 -18.03 -11.70
CA GLU A 70 -3.73 -18.39 -10.33
C GLU A 70 -2.57 -17.52 -9.86
N TYR A 71 -1.58 -17.25 -10.71
CA TYR A 71 -0.47 -16.34 -10.39
C TYR A 71 -0.97 -14.93 -10.08
N GLN A 72 -1.90 -14.40 -10.88
CA GLN A 72 -2.52 -13.10 -10.62
C GLN A 72 -3.32 -13.09 -9.31
N ARG A 73 -4.07 -14.18 -9.04
CA ARG A 73 -4.85 -14.33 -7.80
C ARG A 73 -3.93 -14.36 -6.57
N GLN A 74 -2.85 -15.12 -6.62
CA GLN A 74 -1.87 -15.20 -5.54
C GLN A 74 -1.16 -13.87 -5.31
N LYS A 75 -0.77 -13.17 -6.38
CA LYS A 75 -0.16 -11.83 -6.27
C LYS A 75 -1.13 -10.81 -5.65
N ALA A 76 -2.41 -10.85 -6.01
CA ALA A 76 -3.44 -10.01 -5.40
C ALA A 76 -3.66 -10.34 -3.91
N LEU A 77 -3.64 -11.63 -3.56
CA LEU A 77 -3.73 -12.07 -2.16
C LEU A 77 -2.50 -11.60 -1.35
N GLN A 78 -1.29 -11.77 -1.87
CA GLN A 78 -0.07 -11.30 -1.20
C GLN A 78 -0.10 -9.78 -1.00
N LEU A 79 -0.51 -9.01 -2.00
CA LEU A 79 -0.67 -7.56 -1.87
C LEU A 79 -1.70 -7.19 -0.81
N SER A 80 -2.86 -7.85 -0.78
CA SER A 80 -3.88 -7.58 0.25
C SER A 80 -3.39 -7.95 1.67
N LEU A 81 -2.60 -9.02 1.82
CA LEU A 81 -1.96 -9.36 3.09
C LEU A 81 -0.92 -8.33 3.51
N MET A 82 -0.10 -7.82 2.58
CA MET A 82 0.86 -6.75 2.86
C MET A 82 0.16 -5.45 3.26
N GLU A 83 -0.90 -5.06 2.54
CA GLU A 83 -1.74 -3.91 2.91
C GLU A 83 -2.35 -4.10 4.31
N TRP A 84 -2.89 -5.28 4.60
CA TRP A 84 -3.47 -5.57 5.90
C TRP A 84 -2.44 -5.57 7.02
N GLN A 85 -1.24 -6.09 6.78
CA GLN A 85 -0.13 -6.00 7.74
C GLN A 85 0.28 -4.55 8.00
N LEU A 86 0.29 -3.70 6.97
CA LEU A 86 0.59 -2.29 7.11
C LEU A 86 -0.50 -1.58 7.95
N ILE A 87 -1.78 -1.77 7.62
CA ILE A 87 -2.91 -1.24 8.38
C ILE A 87 -2.87 -1.75 9.83
N ARG A 88 -2.60 -3.03 10.01
CA ARG A 88 -2.46 -3.65 11.33
C ARG A 88 -1.30 -3.03 12.10
N SER A 89 -0.18 -2.72 11.45
CA SER A 89 0.95 -2.05 12.10
C SER A 89 0.59 -0.64 12.57
N PHE A 90 -0.22 0.10 11.80
CA PHE A 90 -0.78 1.39 12.23
C PHE A 90 -1.75 1.24 13.40
N MET A 91 -2.63 0.23 13.36
CA MET A 91 -3.63 0.00 14.41
C MET A 91 -3.05 -0.56 15.71
N TYR A 92 -2.06 -1.45 15.66
CA TYR A 92 -1.44 -2.04 16.86
C TYR A 92 -0.43 -1.11 17.55
N GLY A 93 0.18 -0.16 16.81
CA GLY A 93 1.09 0.83 17.39
C GLY A 93 0.37 1.87 18.25
N SER A 94 -0.87 2.19 17.91
CA SER A 94 -1.70 3.09 18.70
C SER A 94 -2.50 2.28 19.71
N ARG A 95 -2.12 2.38 20.99
CA ARG A 95 -2.92 1.93 22.14
C ARG A 95 -4.20 2.77 22.28
N TRP A 96 -4.94 2.96 21.18
CA TRP A 96 -6.06 3.87 21.08
C TRP A 96 -7.18 3.50 22.06
N PHE A 97 -7.35 2.20 22.34
CA PHE A 97 -8.27 1.70 23.36
C PHE A 97 -7.86 2.14 24.78
N ILE A 98 -6.55 2.25 25.08
CA ILE A 98 -6.07 2.81 26.35
C ILE A 98 -6.35 4.32 26.39
N GLY A 99 -6.13 5.03 25.28
CA GLY A 99 -6.46 6.46 25.17
C GLY A 99 -7.95 6.73 25.35
N LEU A 100 -8.80 5.93 24.72
CA LEU A 100 -10.26 6.04 24.82
C LEU A 100 -10.75 5.69 26.23
N GLY A 101 -10.19 4.65 26.86
CA GLY A 101 -10.45 4.32 28.25
C GLY A 101 -10.05 5.43 29.22
N ALA A 102 -8.85 6.01 29.04
CA ALA A 102 -8.39 7.14 29.86
C ALA A 102 -9.29 8.37 29.69
N PHE A 103 -9.76 8.65 28.47
CA PHE A 103 -10.69 9.75 28.20
C PHE A 103 -12.05 9.57 28.89
N ILE A 104 -12.62 8.36 28.86
CA ILE A 104 -13.86 8.03 29.57
C ILE A 104 -13.69 8.22 31.09
N VAL A 105 -12.56 7.73 31.64
CA VAL A 105 -12.26 7.90 33.08
C VAL A 105 -12.14 9.37 33.45
N LEU A 106 -11.49 10.20 32.62
CA LEU A 106 -11.38 11.64 32.85
C LEU A 106 -12.73 12.36 32.79
N ILE A 107 -13.63 11.96 31.88
CA ILE A 107 -15.00 12.49 31.83
C ILE A 107 -15.78 12.15 33.11
N ILE A 108 -15.70 10.91 33.57
CA ILE A 108 -16.36 10.47 34.80
C ILE A 108 -15.83 11.25 36.01
N LEU A 109 -14.50 11.40 36.12
CA LEU A 109 -13.87 12.19 37.19
C LEU A 109 -14.30 13.66 37.16
N ASN A 110 -14.41 14.26 35.97
CA ASN A 110 -14.85 15.65 35.81
C ASN A 110 -16.30 15.85 36.30
N ILE A 111 -17.20 14.97 35.89
CA ILE A 111 -18.64 15.05 36.24
C ILE A 111 -18.86 14.83 37.74
N TYR A 112 -18.14 13.90 38.37
CA TYR A 112 -18.40 13.52 39.75
C TYR A 112 -17.61 14.29 40.81
N LEU A 113 -16.39 14.75 40.51
CA LEU A 113 -15.50 15.38 41.51
C LEU A 113 -15.36 16.90 41.36
N GLY A 114 -15.88 17.50 40.28
CA GLY A 114 -15.80 18.95 40.06
C GLY A 114 -14.36 19.49 39.94
N GLN A 115 -13.39 18.61 39.67
CA GLN A 115 -11.96 18.91 39.61
C GLN A 115 -11.57 19.42 38.21
N GLN A 116 -12.10 20.59 37.84
CA GLN A 116 -12.00 21.13 36.49
C GLN A 116 -10.53 21.41 36.08
N GLU A 117 -9.72 21.98 36.98
CA GLU A 117 -8.29 22.27 36.72
C GLU A 117 -7.46 21.00 36.50
N THR A 118 -7.73 19.95 37.27
CA THR A 118 -7.01 18.67 37.19
C THR A 118 -7.34 17.94 35.89
N VAL A 119 -8.59 18.06 35.43
CA VAL A 119 -9.05 17.50 34.14
C VAL A 119 -8.43 18.28 32.98
N GLU A 120 -8.35 19.61 33.04
CA GLU A 120 -7.70 20.42 32.01
C GLU A 120 -6.20 20.08 31.87
N SER A 121 -5.49 19.96 33.00
CA SER A 121 -4.08 19.54 33.00
C SER A 121 -3.88 18.13 32.44
N ALA A 122 -4.74 17.18 32.83
CA ALA A 122 -4.71 15.81 32.32
C ALA A 122 -5.03 15.73 30.83
N LEU A 123 -5.99 16.53 30.33
CA LEU A 123 -6.30 16.64 28.91
C LEU A 123 -5.15 17.26 28.13
N GLY A 124 -4.48 18.29 28.67
CA GLY A 124 -3.29 18.88 28.07
C GLY A 124 -2.13 17.87 27.95
N ALA A 125 -1.87 17.10 29.01
CA ALA A 125 -0.88 16.03 28.98
C ALA A 125 -1.25 14.91 28.00
N GLY A 126 -2.52 14.50 27.98
CA GLY A 126 -3.05 13.52 27.02
C GLY A 126 -2.94 13.99 25.58
N PHE A 127 -3.22 15.26 25.32
CA PHE A 127 -3.06 15.89 24.01
C PHE A 127 -1.61 15.88 23.55
N LEU A 128 -0.66 16.26 24.42
CA LEU A 128 0.78 16.19 24.11
C LEU A 128 1.25 14.76 23.82
N PHE A 129 0.75 13.78 24.57
CA PHE A 129 1.06 12.36 24.35
C PHE A 129 0.53 11.86 23.00
N VAL A 130 -0.73 12.15 22.67
CA VAL A 130 -1.33 11.79 21.38
C VAL A 130 -0.58 12.46 20.23
N THR A 131 -0.31 13.77 20.35
CA THR A 131 0.41 14.54 19.33
C THR A 131 1.82 13.98 19.10
N SER A 132 2.54 13.66 20.17
CA SER A 132 3.89 13.05 20.10
C SER A 132 3.85 11.64 19.49
N SER A 133 2.83 10.84 19.80
CA SER A 133 2.63 9.50 19.23
C SER A 133 2.31 9.55 17.74
N VAL A 134 1.45 10.48 17.32
CA VAL A 134 1.16 10.72 15.89
C VAL A 134 2.42 11.18 15.17
N PHE A 135 3.18 12.10 15.75
CA PHE A 135 4.43 12.58 15.16
C PHE A 135 5.47 11.47 15.03
N GLY A 136 5.64 10.65 16.07
CA GLY A 136 6.54 9.48 16.04
C GLY A 136 6.13 8.46 14.98
N ASN A 137 4.83 8.20 14.81
CA ASN A 137 4.33 7.32 13.75
C ASN A 137 4.52 7.91 12.35
N LEU A 138 4.34 9.23 12.17
CA LEU A 138 4.65 9.91 10.91
C LEU A 138 6.14 9.78 10.57
N LEU A 139 7.02 10.02 11.54
CA LEU A 139 8.47 9.90 11.36
C LEU A 139 8.87 8.47 10.98
N ARG A 140 8.29 7.48 11.66
CA ARG A 140 8.50 6.05 11.36
C ARG A 140 7.96 5.67 9.98
N SER A 141 6.82 6.24 9.57
CA SER A 141 6.25 6.04 8.24
C SER A 141 7.12 6.67 7.15
N ILE A 142 7.71 7.83 7.39
CA ILE A 142 8.67 8.47 6.46
C ILE A 142 9.92 7.58 6.31
N ILE A 143 10.45 7.06 7.42
CA ILE A 143 11.61 6.14 7.40
C ILE A 143 11.27 4.86 6.63
N PHE A 144 10.11 4.25 6.90
CA PHE A 144 9.65 3.05 6.17
C PHE A 144 9.48 3.32 4.68
N PHE A 145 8.89 4.46 4.31
CA PHE A 145 8.72 4.86 2.92
C PHE A 145 10.07 5.06 2.22
N TYR A 146 11.04 5.66 2.92
CA TYR A 146 12.38 5.87 2.38
C TYR A 146 13.11 4.53 2.15
N GLN A 147 12.99 3.59 3.10
CA GLN A 147 13.58 2.26 2.99
C GLN A 147 12.95 1.41 1.88
N ASN A 148 11.62 1.47 1.73
CA ASN A 148 10.86 0.63 0.81
C ASN A 148 10.38 1.38 -0.45
N ARG A 149 11.08 2.45 -0.86
CA ARG A 149 10.59 3.38 -1.90
C ARG A 149 10.23 2.69 -3.22
N ASN A 150 10.97 1.64 -3.60
CA ASN A 150 10.78 0.96 -4.88
C ASN A 150 9.49 0.12 -4.88
N GLU A 151 9.18 -0.53 -3.75
CA GLU A 151 7.98 -1.34 -3.58
C GLU A 151 6.74 -0.44 -3.40
N VAL A 152 6.87 0.64 -2.64
CA VAL A 152 5.77 1.59 -2.44
C VAL A 152 5.44 2.35 -3.71
N ASN A 153 6.42 2.71 -4.54
CA ASN A 153 6.15 3.32 -5.86
C ASN A 153 5.40 2.36 -6.79
N ALA A 154 5.66 1.05 -6.70
CA ALA A 154 4.92 0.05 -7.46
C ALA A 154 3.47 -0.11 -6.95
N ALA A 155 3.27 -0.04 -5.63
CA ALA A 155 1.94 -0.09 -5.00
C ALA A 155 1.12 1.20 -5.20
N SER A 156 1.74 2.38 -5.17
CA SER A 156 1.07 3.68 -5.33
C SER A 156 0.53 3.93 -6.73
N LEU A 157 0.96 3.16 -7.72
CA LEU A 157 0.40 3.15 -9.07
C LEU A 157 -0.94 2.39 -9.15
N GLN A 158 -1.35 1.70 -8.08
CA GLN A 158 -2.62 1.01 -8.02
C GLN A 158 -3.72 1.91 -7.41
N PRO A 159 -4.84 2.12 -8.12
CA PRO A 159 -5.83 3.15 -7.79
C PRO A 159 -6.72 2.88 -6.57
N ASN A 160 -6.67 1.66 -6.03
CA ASN A 160 -7.49 1.23 -4.89
C ASN A 160 -6.69 1.07 -3.60
N SER A 161 -5.43 1.53 -3.54
CA SER A 161 -4.60 1.25 -2.37
C SER A 161 -5.27 1.85 -1.12
N THR A 162 -5.52 1.00 -0.12
CA THR A 162 -6.13 1.35 1.16
C THR A 162 -5.36 2.47 1.90
N LEU A 163 -4.10 2.67 1.52
CA LEU A 163 -3.24 3.80 1.87
C LEU A 163 -3.82 5.18 1.50
N TYR A 164 -4.45 5.35 0.33
CA TYR A 164 -5.07 6.62 -0.04
C TYR A 164 -6.29 6.93 0.82
N ILE A 165 -7.12 5.92 1.08
CA ILE A 165 -8.32 6.07 1.89
C ILE A 165 -7.94 6.39 3.34
N SER A 166 -6.96 5.69 3.90
CA SER A 166 -6.48 5.94 5.26
C SER A 166 -5.78 7.30 5.42
N ALA A 167 -4.94 7.71 4.45
CA ALA A 167 -4.34 9.05 4.45
C ALA A 167 -5.41 10.16 4.32
N TYR A 168 -6.42 9.96 3.47
CA TYR A 168 -7.53 10.89 3.33
C TYR A 168 -8.35 11.01 4.62
N ILE A 169 -8.73 9.88 5.22
CA ILE A 169 -9.46 9.87 6.50
C ILE A 169 -8.63 10.55 7.60
N LEU A 170 -7.34 10.25 7.71
CA LEU A 170 -6.45 10.89 8.69
C LEU A 170 -6.40 12.40 8.50
N SER A 171 -6.25 12.86 7.26
CA SER A 171 -6.22 14.29 6.93
C SER A 171 -7.54 14.98 7.31
N LEU A 172 -8.68 14.33 7.03
CA LEU A 172 -10.01 14.86 7.33
C LEU A 172 -10.28 14.89 8.84
N SER A 173 -9.84 13.87 9.58
CA SER A 173 -9.90 13.83 11.04
C SER A 173 -9.04 14.91 11.69
N LEU A 174 -7.83 15.17 11.18
CA LEU A 174 -6.97 16.26 11.64
C LEU A 174 -7.62 17.63 11.36
N LEU A 175 -8.23 17.81 10.20
CA LEU A 175 -8.90 19.06 9.82
C LEU A 175 -10.15 19.33 10.67
N LEU A 176 -10.91 18.28 10.99
CA LEU A 176 -12.03 18.35 11.94
C LEU A 176 -11.55 18.72 13.35
N ALA A 177 -10.44 18.14 13.82
CA ALA A 177 -9.84 18.51 15.09
C ALA A 177 -9.37 19.97 15.09
N ASN A 178 -8.73 20.43 14.01
CA ASN A 178 -8.31 21.83 13.88
C ASN A 178 -9.51 22.79 14.04
N LYS A 179 -10.56 22.54 13.25
CA LYS A 179 -11.69 23.45 13.11
C LYS A 179 -12.64 23.45 14.31
N TYR A 180 -12.81 22.32 14.98
CA TYR A 180 -13.84 22.14 16.00
C TYR A 180 -13.32 21.84 17.41
N LEU A 181 -12.08 21.38 17.59
CA LEU A 181 -11.55 21.11 18.93
C LEU A 181 -10.77 22.31 19.49
N PHE A 182 -9.84 22.90 18.74
CA PHE A 182 -9.00 24.00 19.28
C PHE A 182 -9.74 25.30 19.57
N PRO A 183 -10.72 25.75 18.77
CA PRO A 183 -11.42 27.00 19.07
C PRO A 183 -12.39 26.88 20.25
N THR A 184 -12.88 25.66 20.52
CA THR A 184 -13.98 25.42 21.47
C THR A 184 -13.48 25.03 22.86
N TYR A 185 -12.27 24.46 22.95
CA TYR A 185 -11.63 24.14 24.21
C TYR A 185 -10.49 25.14 24.48
N SER A 186 -10.67 26.00 25.48
CA SER A 186 -9.61 26.86 25.99
C SER A 186 -8.56 26.01 26.70
N LEU A 187 -7.67 25.38 25.94
CA LEU A 187 -6.68 24.40 26.41
C LEU A 187 -5.60 24.97 27.37
N GLY A 188 -5.79 26.17 27.93
CA GLY A 188 -4.80 26.87 28.76
C GLY A 188 -3.49 27.19 28.04
N LEU A 189 -3.39 26.88 26.74
CA LEU A 189 -2.22 27.12 25.91
C LEU A 189 -2.12 28.61 25.58
N SER A 190 -0.89 29.13 25.53
CA SER A 190 -0.66 30.48 25.05
C SER A 190 -1.21 30.64 23.63
N SER A 191 -1.74 31.82 23.32
CA SER A 191 -2.27 32.16 22.00
C SER A 191 -1.27 31.88 20.87
N ASN A 192 0.03 32.08 21.13
CA ASN A 192 1.10 31.80 20.17
C ASN A 192 1.27 30.29 19.92
N SER A 193 1.14 29.44 20.94
CA SER A 193 1.21 27.98 20.78
C SER A 193 0.03 27.44 19.98
N ILE A 194 -1.17 27.98 20.20
CA ILE A 194 -2.37 27.62 19.44
C ILE A 194 -2.20 28.02 17.97
N LEU A 195 -1.73 29.23 17.70
CA LEU A 195 -1.46 29.71 16.34
C LEU A 195 -0.43 28.84 15.62
N LEU A 196 0.66 28.49 16.30
CA LEU A 196 1.72 27.64 15.75
C LEU A 196 1.20 26.25 15.43
N LEU A 197 0.39 25.66 16.32
CA LEU A 197 -0.18 24.33 16.10
C LEU A 197 -1.20 24.32 14.95
N ASN A 198 -2.06 25.33 14.86
CA ASN A 198 -3.02 25.48 13.75
C ASN A 198 -2.29 25.62 12.41
N THR A 199 -1.28 26.48 12.34
CA THR A 199 -0.48 26.66 11.11
C THR A 199 0.27 25.40 10.71
N LEU A 200 0.79 24.62 11.67
CA LEU A 200 1.42 23.32 11.41
C LEU A 200 0.41 22.28 10.89
N LEU A 201 -0.80 22.23 11.47
CA LEU A 201 -1.86 21.33 11.01
C LEU A 201 -2.39 21.70 9.63
N GLU A 202 -2.58 22.99 9.37
CA GLU A 202 -3.01 23.52 8.07
C GLU A 202 -1.96 23.22 6.99
N THR A 203 -0.68 23.46 7.27
CA THR A 203 0.40 23.14 6.33
C THR A 203 0.51 21.64 6.06
N LEU A 204 0.38 20.78 7.08
CA LEU A 204 0.30 19.33 6.90
C LEU A 204 -0.90 18.92 6.03
N CYS A 205 -2.09 19.47 6.28
CA CYS A 205 -3.26 19.22 5.45
C CYS A 205 -3.03 19.64 4.00
N LEU A 206 -2.43 20.80 3.76
CA LEU A 206 -2.15 21.33 2.43
C LEU A 206 -1.15 20.43 1.67
N ILE A 207 -0.10 19.96 2.34
CA ILE A 207 0.87 19.00 1.77
C ILE A 207 0.16 17.70 1.38
N TYR A 208 -0.69 17.16 2.25
CA TYR A 208 -1.47 15.96 1.96
C TYR A 208 -2.42 16.17 0.78
N TYR A 209 -3.13 17.29 0.71
CA TYR A 209 -4.01 17.62 -0.41
C TYR A 209 -3.25 17.74 -1.74
N ILE A 210 -2.07 18.36 -1.74
CA ILE A 210 -1.21 18.44 -2.93
C ILE A 210 -0.77 17.04 -3.36
N ALA A 211 -0.34 16.19 -2.43
CA ALA A 211 0.05 14.82 -2.74
C ALA A 211 -1.11 14.01 -3.33
N ILE A 212 -2.31 14.13 -2.74
CA ILE A 212 -3.55 13.52 -3.27
C ILE A 212 -3.84 14.06 -4.67
N ALA A 213 -3.77 15.37 -4.91
CA ALA A 213 -4.06 15.98 -6.21
C ALA A 213 -3.07 15.52 -7.30
N ILE A 214 -1.78 15.41 -6.97
CA ILE A 214 -0.75 14.90 -7.89
C ILE A 214 -1.05 13.43 -8.24
N ALA A 215 -1.37 12.61 -7.25
CA ALA A 215 -1.73 11.22 -7.45
C ALA A 215 -2.97 11.05 -8.32
N LEU A 216 -4.02 11.82 -8.05
CA LEU A 216 -5.28 11.80 -8.79
C LEU A 216 -5.07 12.24 -10.25
N ARG A 217 -4.21 13.25 -10.48
CA ARG A 217 -3.79 13.67 -11.82
C ARG A 217 -3.07 12.56 -12.57
N GLN A 218 -2.10 11.89 -11.93
CA GLN A 218 -1.38 10.78 -12.55
C GLN A 218 -2.32 9.62 -12.89
N PHE A 219 -3.27 9.32 -12.00
CA PHE A 219 -4.30 8.32 -12.24
C PHE A 219 -5.17 8.65 -13.46
N LEU A 220 -5.68 9.88 -13.56
CA LEU A 220 -6.49 10.32 -14.70
C LEU A 220 -5.70 10.26 -16.02
N LEU A 221 -4.41 10.62 -16.01
CA LEU A 221 -3.54 10.55 -17.19
C LEU A 221 -3.28 9.10 -17.63
N ASN A 222 -3.03 8.19 -16.68
CA ASN A 222 -2.80 6.78 -16.98
C ASN A 222 -4.08 6.06 -17.42
N GLY A 223 -5.24 6.41 -16.84
CA GLY A 223 -6.55 5.92 -17.26
C GLY A 223 -6.89 6.30 -18.71
N ARG A 224 -6.53 7.53 -19.14
CA ARG A 224 -6.66 7.95 -20.54
C ARG A 224 -5.78 7.15 -21.49
N LYS A 225 -4.51 6.88 -21.12
CA LYS A 225 -3.61 6.07 -21.96
C LYS A 225 -4.08 4.62 -22.13
N LYS A 226 -4.73 4.02 -21.12
CA LYS A 226 -5.31 2.67 -21.24
C LYS A 226 -6.54 2.61 -22.16
N ARG A 227 -7.36 3.68 -22.24
CA ARG A 227 -8.53 3.72 -23.15
C ARG A 227 -8.20 3.95 -24.62
N ILE A 228 -7.02 4.50 -24.93
CA ILE A 228 -6.59 4.78 -26.32
C ILE A 228 -5.93 3.55 -26.98
N LYS A 229 -5.68 2.47 -26.21
CA LYS A 229 -5.08 1.22 -26.70
C LYS A 229 -6.10 0.08 -26.94
N ILE A 230 -7.39 0.39 -26.97
CA ILE A 230 -8.47 -0.51 -27.41
C ILE A 230 -8.91 -0.03 -28.78
#